data_AF-A0A6I5ZKE0-F1
#
_entry.id   AF-A0A6I5ZKE0-F1
#
_cell.length_a   1.000
_cell.length_b   1.000
_cell.length_c   1.000
_cell.angle_alpha   90.00
_cell.angle_beta   90.00
_cell.angle_gamma   90.00
#
_symmetry.space_group_name_H-M   'P 1'
#
loop_
_entity.id
_entity.type
_entity.pdbx_description
1 polymer ?
#
loop_
_entity_poly.entity_id
_entity_poly.type
_entity_poly.pdbx_seq_one_letter_code
_entity_poly.pdbx_strand_id
1 'polypeptide(L)'
;MENYLILEACNPPLAHRALGVNRQIGLLLPCNVVVRTDATNRSNSIVEAMNPDLMVEVSGEAELAPVATDASAKLSAAIAALEAIAST
;
A
#
# COMPACT_ATOMS: atom_id res chain seq x y z
N MET A 1 -10.11 21.68 -6.86
CA MET A 1 -9.97 20.37 -6.21
C MET A 1 -10.16 19.31 -7.27
N GLU A 2 -9.18 18.42 -7.38
CA GLU A 2 -9.20 17.20 -8.17
C GLU A 2 -10.08 16.14 -7.51
N ASN A 3 -10.50 15.12 -8.27
CA ASN A 3 -11.09 13.95 -7.65
C ASN A 3 -9.99 13.21 -6.90
N TYR A 4 -10.26 12.86 -5.65
CA TYR A 4 -9.30 12.27 -4.73
C TYR A 4 -10.00 11.23 -3.87
N LEU A 5 -9.52 9.99 -3.90
CA LEU A 5 -10.08 8.88 -3.16
C LEU A 5 -8.97 8.19 -2.37
N ILE A 6 -9.24 7.90 -1.10
CA ILE A 6 -8.39 7.07 -0.25
C ILE A 6 -9.09 5.74 -0.07
N LEU A 7 -8.40 4.67 -0.44
CA LEU A 7 -8.82 3.29 -0.29
C LEU A 7 -7.99 2.61 0.77
N GLU A 8 -8.64 1.72 1.52
CA GLU A 8 -8.02 0.94 2.58
C GLU A 8 -7.93 -0.53 2.13
N ALA A 9 -6.73 -1.01 1.80
CA ALA A 9 -6.50 -2.37 1.30
C ALA A 9 -5.84 -3.24 2.39
N CYS A 10 -6.51 -4.32 2.80
CA CYS A 10 -6.00 -5.22 3.82
C CYS A 10 -5.84 -6.65 3.29
N ASN A 11 -4.67 -7.24 3.53
CA ASN A 11 -4.44 -8.68 3.41
C ASN A 11 -4.53 -9.29 4.82
N PRO A 12 -5.64 -9.97 5.20
CA PRO A 12 -5.86 -10.38 6.59
C PRO A 12 -4.77 -11.31 7.15
N PRO A 13 -4.26 -12.32 6.40
CA PRO A 13 -3.11 -13.11 6.86
C PRO A 13 -1.86 -12.29 7.18
N LEU A 14 -1.48 -11.33 6.32
CA LEU A 14 -0.31 -10.48 6.56
C LEU A 14 -0.53 -9.56 7.77
N ALA A 15 -1.71 -8.93 7.86
CA ALA A 15 -2.07 -8.07 8.99
C ALA A 15 -2.03 -8.84 10.32
N HIS A 16 -2.56 -10.07 10.36
CA HIS A 16 -2.50 -10.92 11.54
C HIS A 16 -1.06 -11.23 11.94
N ARG A 17 -0.18 -11.57 10.99
CA ARG A 17 1.25 -11.79 11.28
C ARG A 17 1.92 -10.54 11.84
N ALA A 18 1.69 -9.36 11.24
CA ALA A 18 2.26 -8.10 11.71
C ALA A 18 1.83 -7.77 13.15
N LEU A 19 0.52 -7.91 13.44
CA LEU A 19 -0.03 -7.71 14.78
C LEU A 19 0.48 -8.74 15.79
N GLY A 20 0.91 -9.92 15.33
CA GLY A 20 1.57 -10.94 16.15
C GLY A 20 2.98 -10.55 16.58
N VAL A 21 3.69 -9.75 15.79
CA VAL A 21 5.03 -9.21 16.12
C VAL A 21 4.89 -7.99 17.03
N ASN A 22 4.16 -6.97 16.59
CA ASN A 22 3.96 -5.74 17.35
C ASN A 22 2.51 -5.26 17.22
N ARG A 23 1.79 -5.25 18.35
CA ARG A 23 0.37 -4.82 18.39
C ARG A 23 0.17 -3.35 18.02
N GLN A 24 1.14 -2.48 18.30
CA GLN A 24 1.04 -1.06 17.95
C GLN A 24 1.13 -0.81 16.45
N ILE A 25 1.59 -1.80 15.66
CA ILE A 25 1.63 -1.69 14.20
C ILE A 25 0.24 -1.53 13.57
N GLY A 26 -0.84 -1.82 14.31
CA GLY A 26 -2.21 -1.55 13.89
C GLY A 26 -2.47 -0.08 13.53
N LEU A 27 -1.64 0.87 13.99
CA LEU A 27 -1.71 2.28 13.60
C LEU A 27 -1.21 2.54 12.16
N LEU A 28 -0.45 1.60 11.59
CA LEU A 28 0.05 1.63 10.22
C LEU A 28 -0.69 0.64 9.31
N LEU A 29 -1.82 0.10 9.79
CA LEU A 29 -2.71 -0.77 9.03
C LEU A 29 -4.05 -0.05 8.80
N PRO A 30 -4.73 -0.32 7.68
CA PRO A 30 -4.32 -1.19 6.57
C PRO A 30 -3.42 -0.46 5.57
N CYS A 31 -3.14 -1.08 4.41
CA CYS A 31 -2.36 -0.40 3.37
C CYS A 31 -3.22 0.62 2.64
N ASN A 32 -2.96 1.91 2.86
CA ASN A 32 -3.65 2.97 2.14
C ASN A 32 -3.24 2.97 0.66
N VAL A 33 -4.22 3.20 -0.22
CA VAL A 33 -4.03 3.43 -1.65
C VAL A 33 -4.78 4.71 -2.04
N VAL A 34 -4.07 5.67 -2.63
CA VAL A 34 -4.65 6.91 -3.14
C VAL A 34 -4.93 6.75 -4.63
N VAL A 35 -6.12 7.17 -5.06
CA VAL A 35 -6.48 7.31 -6.47
C VAL A 35 -6.92 8.75 -6.68
N ARG A 36 -6.21 9.48 -7.55
CA ARG A 36 -6.51 10.89 -7.83
C ARG A 36 -6.40 11.23 -9.30
N THR A 37 -7.19 12.20 -9.75
CA THR A 37 -7.05 12.71 -11.11
C THR A 37 -5.73 13.45 -11.28
N ASP A 38 -5.03 13.20 -12.39
CA ASP A 38 -3.84 13.95 -12.75
C ASP A 38 -4.22 15.41 -13.07
N ALA A 39 -3.55 16.35 -12.42
CA ALA A 39 -3.80 17.78 -12.59
C ALA A 39 -3.33 18.30 -13.96
N THR A 40 -2.35 17.63 -14.58
CA THR A 40 -1.80 17.98 -15.89
C THR A 40 -2.57 17.33 -17.03
N ASN A 41 -3.16 16.15 -16.80
CA ASN A 41 -4.01 15.47 -17.76
C ASN A 41 -5.24 14.83 -17.07
N ARG A 42 -6.39 15.50 -17.15
CA ARG A 42 -7.60 15.05 -16.44
C ARG A 42 -8.22 13.75 -16.95
N SER A 43 -7.77 13.20 -18.08
CA SER A 43 -8.17 11.85 -18.51
C SER A 43 -7.42 10.76 -17.76
N ASN A 44 -6.35 11.09 -17.04
CA ASN A 44 -5.50 10.14 -16.35
C ASN A 44 -5.81 10.11 -14.85
N SER A 45 -5.63 8.93 -14.26
CA SER A 45 -5.63 8.73 -12.82
C SER A 45 -4.23 8.34 -12.36
N ILE A 46 -3.81 8.91 -11.24
CA ILE A 46 -2.59 8.55 -10.53
C ILE A 46 -3.01 7.62 -9.38
N VAL A 47 -2.36 6.46 -9.31
CA VAL A 47 -2.59 5.45 -8.27
C VAL A 47 -1.30 5.28 -7.47
N GLU A 48 -1.37 5.51 -6.17
CA GLU A 48 -0.22 5.47 -5.26
C GLU A 48 -0.56 4.56 -4.09
N ALA A 49 0.30 3.61 -3.75
CA ALA A 49 0.12 2.75 -2.57
C ALA A 49 1.15 3.10 -1.50
N MET A 50 0.79 2.96 -0.23
CA MET A 50 1.77 3.11 0.86
C MET A 50 2.91 2.11 0.70
N ASN A 51 4.11 2.47 1.17
CA ASN A 51 5.25 1.57 1.24
C ASN A 51 5.21 0.75 2.55
N PRO A 52 5.01 -0.58 2.51
CA PRO A 52 5.02 -1.43 3.70
C PRO A 52 6.33 -1.43 4.48
N ASP A 53 7.47 -1.10 3.87
CA ASP A 53 8.76 -1.05 4.56
C ASP A 53 8.79 0.03 5.66
N LEU A 54 7.93 1.06 5.56
CA LEU A 54 7.74 2.06 6.61
C LEU A 54 7.32 1.44 7.94
N MET A 55 6.65 0.28 7.93
CA MET A 55 6.31 -0.43 9.17
C MET A 55 7.55 -0.85 9.94
N VAL A 56 8.61 -1.27 9.24
CA VAL A 56 9.90 -1.66 9.84
C VAL A 56 10.65 -0.41 10.30
N GLU A 57 10.73 0.62 9.45
CA GLU A 57 11.48 1.85 9.74
C GLU A 57 10.92 2.59 10.96
N VAL A 58 9.59 2.69 11.06
CA VAL A 58 8.93 3.45 12.14
C VAL A 58 8.90 2.67 13.45
N SER A 59 8.72 1.35 13.40
CA SER A 59 8.65 0.53 14.62
C SER A 59 10.01 0.09 15.15
N GLY A 60 11.03 0.00 14.29
CA GLY A 60 12.32 -0.60 14.61
C GLY A 60 12.30 -2.14 14.67
N GLU A 61 11.18 -2.79 14.33
CA GLU A 61 11.00 -4.23 14.48
C GLU A 61 11.48 -4.99 13.24
N ALA A 62 12.70 -5.53 13.29
CA ALA A 62 13.27 -6.31 12.19
C ALA A 62 12.42 -7.55 11.81
N GLU A 63 11.66 -8.11 12.76
CA GLU A 63 10.75 -9.24 12.54
C GLU A 63 9.56 -8.89 11.61
N LEU A 64 9.29 -7.60 11.37
CA LEU A 64 8.28 -7.18 10.41
C LEU A 64 8.77 -7.22 8.95
N ALA A 65 10.08 -7.30 8.70
CA ALA A 65 10.64 -7.24 7.35
C ALA A 65 10.08 -8.28 6.36
N PRO A 66 9.85 -9.56 6.75
CA PRO A 66 9.20 -10.52 5.87
C PRO A 66 7.75 -10.16 5.54
N VAL A 67 7.02 -9.56 6.50
CA VAL A 67 5.64 -9.10 6.26
C VAL A 67 5.61 -7.90 5.32
N ALA A 68 6.50 -6.94 5.52
CA ALA A 68 6.66 -5.80 4.64
C ALA A 68 7.01 -6.24 3.22
N THR A 69 8.00 -7.13 3.06
CA THR A 69 8.40 -7.69 1.76
C THR A 69 7.23 -8.36 1.02
N ASP A 70 6.48 -9.22 1.71
CA ASP A 70 5.32 -9.90 1.13
C ASP A 70 4.21 -8.91 0.71
N ALA A 71 3.97 -7.88 1.53
CA ALA A 71 2.98 -6.84 1.23
C ALA A 71 3.43 -5.98 0.05
N SER A 72 4.70 -5.56 0.02
CA SER A 72 5.30 -4.77 -1.06
C SER A 72 5.19 -5.51 -2.38
N ALA A 73 5.53 -6.80 -2.41
CA ALA A 73 5.41 -7.62 -3.63
C ALA A 73 3.96 -7.65 -4.16
N LYS A 74 2.96 -7.75 -3.27
CA LYS A 74 1.54 -7.77 -3.66
C LYS A 74 1.04 -6.43 -4.16
N LEU A 75 1.39 -5.33 -3.50
CA LEU A 75 1.01 -3.98 -3.92
C LEU A 75 1.66 -3.62 -5.26
N SER A 76 2.96 -3.90 -5.42
CA SER A 76 3.68 -3.69 -6.68
C SER A 76 3.07 -4.49 -7.83
N ALA A 77 2.70 -5.75 -7.59
CA ALA A 77 2.02 -6.56 -8.60
C ALA A 77 0.65 -5.98 -8.99
N ALA A 78 -0.11 -5.43 -8.03
CA ALA A 78 -1.38 -4.79 -8.32
C ALA A 78 -1.21 -3.50 -9.15
N ILE A 79 -0.23 -2.67 -8.81
CA ILE A 79 0.10 -1.45 -9.57
C ILE A 79 0.55 -1.81 -11.00
N ALA A 80 1.46 -2.77 -11.15
CA ALA A 80 1.94 -3.20 -12.47
C ALA A 80 0.80 -3.74 -13.36
N ALA A 81 -0.20 -4.42 -12.77
CA ALA A 81 -1.38 -4.86 -13.50
C ALA A 81 -2.22 -3.68 -14.04
N LEU A 82 -2.32 -2.58 -13.28
CA LEU A 82 -3.01 -1.36 -13.75
C LEU A 82 -2.26 -0.69 -14.90
N GLU A 83 -0.92 -0.63 -14.83
CA GLU A 83 -0.09 -0.08 -15.91
C GLU A 83 -0.23 -0.87 -17.21
N ALA A 84 -0.28 -2.20 -17.11
CA ALA A 84 -0.51 -3.06 -18.28
C ALA A 84 -1.88 -2.81 -18.93
N ILE A 85 -2.92 -2.59 -18.13
CA ILE A 85 -4.28 -2.28 -18.63
C ILE A 85 -4.32 -0.88 -19.24
N ALA A 86 -3.68 0.10 -18.62
CA ALA A 86 -3.67 1.49 -19.10
C ALA A 86 -2.88 1.68 -20.41
N SER A 87 -1.98 0.74 -20.72
CA SER A 87 -1.18 0.73 -21.95
C SER A 87 -1.88 0.03 -23.14
N THR A 88 -3.09 -0.50 -22.94
CA THR A 88 -3.93 -1.15 -23.96
C THR A 88 -4.99 -0.18 -24.47
#